data_AF-A0A8S2DJP9-F1
#
_entry.id   AF-A0A8S2DJP9-F1
#
_cell.length_a   1.000
_cell.length_b   1.000
_cell.length_c   1.000
_cell.angle_alpha   90.00
_cell.angle_beta   90.00
_cell.angle_gamma   90.00
#
_symmetry.space_group_name_H-M   'P 1'
#
loop_
_entity.id
_entity.type
_entity.pdbx_description
1 polymer ?
#
loop_
_entity_poly.entity_id
_entity_poly.type
_entity_poly.pdbx_seq_one_letter_code
_entity_poly.pdbx_strand_id
1 'polypeptide(L)'
;MSYEPSRSDLIFPIGGCLPRRETGALNFIQKYPEYDGRGVKIAIIDTGMDPSVQGLQITSTGAAKIIDLRDSTGSADVDISTIKTIDETDGTIIGISGKKLKIPTSWKNPSGEYHLGIKGLKQFFPSTAFERVAKERREKLFDPEHRVAIANAQRKLDEHINKYLTPNEDQKLQREELQAFVDSLKEIEKKYVDNGPFIDCIVWNDGEKWIACLDTSECGDLDQCKVLSNYFESFTHSTFGVTDMVTYNVRIHPDINVLEIVVVGSSHGTHVATIAAGYFDYSTEQNGVAPGAQLLSINIGDHRLSTMETIPSLVRA
;
A
#
# COMPACT_ATOMS: atom_id res chain seq x y z
N MET A 1 32.10 38.88 18.82
CA MET A 1 32.32 38.17 17.54
C MET A 1 31.35 37.01 17.50
N SER A 2 30.21 37.20 16.85
CA SER A 2 29.24 36.14 16.56
C SER A 2 29.83 35.26 15.46
N TYR A 3 30.01 33.97 15.76
CA TYR A 3 30.37 32.97 14.76
C TYR A 3 29.11 32.70 13.92
N GLU A 4 29.07 33.25 12.71
CA GLU A 4 28.13 32.78 11.69
C GLU A 4 28.79 31.61 10.95
N PRO A 5 28.23 30.39 11.02
CA PRO A 5 28.77 29.26 10.28
C PRO A 5 28.60 29.52 8.78
N SER A 6 29.66 29.20 8.03
CA SER A 6 29.66 29.35 6.58
C SER A 6 28.75 28.28 5.95
N ARG A 7 28.11 28.59 4.81
CA ARG A 7 27.21 27.68 4.08
C ARG A 7 27.87 26.35 3.66
N SER A 8 29.19 26.22 3.78
CA SER A 8 29.97 25.00 3.54
C SER A 8 30.03 24.03 4.74
N ASP A 9 29.65 24.46 5.94
CA ASP A 9 29.75 23.65 7.17
C ASP A 9 28.50 22.77 7.43
N LEU A 10 27.54 22.76 6.50
CA LEU A 10 26.28 22.02 6.56
C LEU A 10 26.12 20.98 5.43
N ILE A 11 27.21 20.57 4.79
CA ILE A 11 27.18 19.46 3.83
C ILE A 11 27.35 18.17 4.64
N PHE A 12 26.24 17.46 4.87
CA PHE A 12 26.27 16.11 5.43
C PHE A 12 27.27 15.26 4.63
N PRO A 13 28.18 14.51 5.26
CA PRO A 13 29.22 13.78 4.55
C PRO A 13 28.63 12.56 3.82
N ILE A 14 28.13 12.81 2.60
CA ILE A 14 27.46 11.83 1.76
C ILE A 14 28.34 10.59 1.54
N GLY A 15 29.64 10.78 1.27
CA GLY A 15 30.59 9.68 1.08
C GLY A 15 30.91 8.83 2.31
N GLY A 16 30.38 9.16 3.50
CA GLY A 16 30.55 8.39 4.74
C GLY A 16 29.31 7.58 5.15
N CYS A 17 28.23 7.61 4.35
CA CYS A 17 26.98 6.91 4.70
C CYS A 17 27.08 5.39 4.57
N LEU A 18 27.97 4.92 3.70
CA LEU A 18 28.28 3.50 3.49
C LEU A 18 29.78 3.28 3.69
N PRO A 19 30.21 2.23 4.42
CA PRO A 19 31.62 1.97 4.70
C PRO A 19 32.38 1.41 3.48
N ARG A 20 32.20 2.00 2.29
CA ARG A 20 32.79 1.53 1.02
C ARG A 20 34.30 1.72 0.98
N ARG A 21 34.82 2.70 1.72
CA ARG A 21 36.28 2.93 1.87
C ARG A 21 36.89 1.87 2.78
N GLU A 22 36.27 1.64 3.93
CA GLU A 22 36.73 0.72 4.98
C GLU A 22 36.64 -0.74 4.54
N THR A 23 35.58 -1.10 3.79
CA THR A 23 35.42 -2.44 3.19
C THR A 23 36.30 -2.66 1.96
N GLY A 24 36.95 -1.62 1.44
CA GLY A 24 37.74 -1.68 0.22
C GLY A 24 36.94 -1.75 -1.09
N ALA A 25 35.61 -1.74 -1.02
CA ALA A 25 34.73 -1.76 -2.20
C ALA A 25 34.97 -0.57 -3.14
N LEU A 26 35.20 0.62 -2.58
CA LEU A 26 35.52 1.81 -3.38
C LEU A 26 36.84 1.64 -4.14
N ASN A 27 37.88 1.17 -3.46
CA ASN A 27 39.20 0.94 -4.07
C ASN A 27 39.13 -0.13 -5.16
N PHE A 28 38.32 -1.17 -4.95
CA PHE A 28 38.11 -2.23 -5.92
C PHE A 28 37.47 -1.71 -7.22
N ILE A 29 36.37 -0.95 -7.12
CA ILE A 29 35.71 -0.36 -8.29
C ILE A 29 36.60 0.68 -8.97
N GLN A 30 37.35 1.49 -8.22
CA GLN A 30 38.30 2.44 -8.82
C GLN A 30 39.39 1.74 -9.63
N LYS A 31 39.87 0.57 -9.16
CA LYS A 31 40.89 -0.22 -9.86
C LYS A 31 40.30 -1.01 -11.05
N TYR A 32 39.06 -1.47 -10.93
CA TYR A 32 38.36 -2.24 -11.94
C TYR A 32 36.98 -1.62 -12.23
N PRO A 33 36.90 -0.52 -13.01
CA PRO A 33 35.66 0.23 -13.21
C PRO A 33 34.49 -0.58 -13.77
N GLU A 34 34.80 -1.62 -14.56
CA GLU A 34 33.82 -2.48 -15.20
C GLU A 34 33.32 -3.62 -14.29
N TYR A 35 33.87 -3.75 -13.08
CA TYR A 35 33.57 -4.83 -12.13
C TYR A 35 32.59 -4.31 -11.07
N ASP A 36 31.59 -3.57 -11.52
CA ASP A 36 30.57 -2.88 -10.72
C ASP A 36 29.31 -3.73 -10.48
N GLY A 37 29.34 -5.01 -10.84
CA GLY A 37 28.20 -5.94 -10.73
C GLY A 37 27.35 -6.05 -12.00
N ARG A 38 27.74 -5.41 -13.11
CA ARG A 38 27.05 -5.63 -14.40
C ARG A 38 26.92 -7.11 -14.77
N GLY A 39 25.75 -7.49 -15.25
CA GLY A 39 25.41 -8.88 -15.58
C GLY A 39 25.09 -9.76 -14.36
N VAL A 40 25.19 -9.24 -13.13
CA VAL A 40 24.80 -9.94 -11.90
C VAL A 40 23.38 -9.57 -11.51
N LYS A 41 22.61 -10.56 -11.04
CA LYS A 41 21.28 -10.38 -10.46
C LYS A 41 21.34 -10.75 -8.99
N ILE A 42 20.79 -9.90 -8.12
CA ILE A 42 20.73 -10.09 -6.68
C ILE A 42 19.26 -10.22 -6.28
N ALA A 43 18.92 -11.29 -5.56
CA ALA A 43 17.63 -11.42 -4.92
C ALA A 43 17.69 -10.78 -3.52
N ILE A 44 16.79 -9.84 -3.25
CA ILE A 44 16.61 -9.22 -1.93
C ILE A 44 15.41 -9.89 -1.28
N ILE A 45 15.69 -10.82 -0.37
CA ILE A 45 14.68 -11.52 0.44
C ILE A 45 14.53 -10.73 1.75
N ASP A 46 13.51 -9.87 1.82
CA ASP A 46 13.32 -8.93 2.92
C ASP A 46 11.83 -8.52 3.00
N THR A 47 11.52 -7.31 3.47
CA THR A 47 10.19 -6.70 3.65
C THR A 47 9.65 -6.03 2.37
N GLY A 48 10.22 -6.35 1.21
CA GLY A 48 9.92 -5.72 -0.08
C GLY A 48 10.80 -4.52 -0.41
N MET A 49 10.77 -4.08 -1.67
CA MET A 49 11.56 -2.96 -2.20
C MET A 49 10.64 -1.97 -2.92
N ASP A 50 10.82 -0.69 -2.64
CA ASP A 50 10.06 0.39 -3.28
C ASP A 50 10.72 0.83 -4.60
N PRO A 51 10.08 0.59 -5.76
CA PRO A 51 10.63 0.96 -7.07
C PRO A 51 10.62 2.47 -7.35
N SER A 52 9.91 3.27 -6.56
CA SER A 52 9.85 4.72 -6.70
C SER A 52 11.06 5.45 -6.09
N VAL A 53 11.85 4.77 -5.24
CA VAL A 53 12.98 5.37 -4.54
C VAL A 53 14.14 5.63 -5.48
N GLN A 54 14.69 6.84 -5.42
CA GLN A 54 15.83 7.26 -6.24
C GLN A 54 17.03 6.33 -6.09
N GLY A 55 17.68 6.05 -7.21
CA GLY A 55 18.83 5.16 -7.27
C GLY A 55 18.45 3.69 -7.53
N LEU A 56 17.15 3.38 -7.58
CA LEU A 56 16.63 2.05 -7.88
C LEU A 56 15.95 1.96 -9.26
N GLN A 57 16.19 2.93 -10.15
CA GLN A 57 15.58 2.98 -11.49
C GLN A 57 16.42 2.23 -12.52
N ILE A 58 17.71 2.57 -12.61
CA ILE A 58 18.61 2.06 -13.64
C ILE A 58 19.93 1.56 -13.04
N THR A 59 20.61 0.67 -13.76
CA THR A 59 21.99 0.24 -13.48
C THR A 59 22.99 1.25 -14.07
N SER A 60 24.27 1.09 -13.72
CA SER A 60 25.37 1.83 -14.36
C SER A 60 25.46 1.65 -15.88
N THR A 61 24.81 0.63 -16.44
CA THR A 61 24.73 0.36 -17.88
C THR A 61 23.42 0.83 -18.53
N GLY A 62 22.54 1.49 -17.77
CA GLY A 62 21.24 1.98 -18.24
C GLY A 62 20.13 0.93 -18.32
N ALA A 63 20.37 -0.32 -17.89
CA ALA A 63 19.33 -1.33 -17.79
C ALA A 63 18.42 -1.08 -16.59
N ALA A 64 17.19 -1.62 -16.61
CA ALA A 64 16.30 -1.55 -15.44
C ALA A 64 16.98 -2.17 -14.20
N LYS A 65 17.03 -1.41 -13.11
CA LYS A 65 17.65 -1.86 -11.85
C LYS A 65 16.82 -2.95 -11.20
N ILE A 66 15.54 -2.70 -10.99
CA ILE A 66 14.60 -3.68 -10.45
C ILE A 66 13.99 -4.43 -11.60
N ILE A 67 14.27 -5.73 -11.69
CA ILE A 67 13.75 -6.57 -12.76
C ILE A 67 12.39 -7.15 -12.44
N ASP A 68 12.07 -7.33 -11.15
CA ASP A 68 10.84 -7.97 -10.71
C ASP A 68 10.61 -7.74 -9.19
N LEU A 69 9.34 -7.76 -8.78
CA LEU A 69 8.86 -7.53 -7.42
C LEU A 69 7.81 -8.60 -7.09
N ARG A 70 7.94 -9.25 -5.93
CA ARG A 70 7.04 -10.35 -5.50
C ARG A 70 6.67 -10.25 -4.04
N ASP A 71 5.45 -10.64 -3.70
CA ASP A 71 4.99 -10.94 -2.36
C ASP A 71 4.86 -12.46 -2.17
N SER A 72 5.84 -13.06 -1.51
CA SER A 72 5.81 -14.49 -1.17
C SER A 72 4.91 -14.78 0.03
N THR A 73 4.38 -13.78 0.73
CA THR A 73 3.57 -14.00 1.95
C THR A 73 2.13 -14.41 1.64
N GLY A 74 1.63 -14.07 0.44
CA GLY A 74 0.23 -14.20 0.07
C GLY A 74 -0.71 -13.33 0.89
N SER A 75 -0.19 -12.38 1.67
CA SER A 75 -0.99 -11.44 2.44
C SER A 75 -1.87 -10.58 1.53
N ALA A 76 -1.36 -10.28 0.33
CA ALA A 76 -2.00 -9.45 -0.67
C ALA A 76 -2.58 -10.23 -1.87
N ASP A 77 -2.65 -11.57 -1.79
CA ASP A 77 -3.30 -12.39 -2.82
C ASP A 77 -4.80 -12.07 -2.87
N VAL A 78 -5.32 -11.90 -4.08
CA VAL A 78 -6.72 -11.64 -4.41
C VAL A 78 -7.23 -12.77 -5.29
N ASP A 79 -8.28 -13.46 -4.83
CA ASP A 79 -9.02 -14.41 -5.65
C ASP A 79 -9.77 -13.64 -6.75
N ILE A 80 -9.47 -13.97 -8.00
CA ILE A 80 -10.07 -13.38 -9.21
C ILE A 80 -10.82 -14.43 -10.04
N SER A 81 -11.29 -15.52 -9.40
CA SER A 81 -12.04 -16.59 -10.04
C SER A 81 -13.45 -16.18 -10.50
N THR A 82 -13.97 -15.06 -10.00
CA THR A 82 -15.29 -14.56 -10.38
C THR A 82 -15.19 -13.77 -11.69
N ILE A 83 -15.87 -14.24 -12.73
CA ILE A 83 -15.86 -13.60 -14.06
C ILE A 83 -17.22 -12.90 -14.29
N LYS A 84 -17.17 -11.67 -14.79
CA LYS A 84 -18.35 -10.91 -15.23
C LYS A 84 -18.10 -10.20 -16.55
N THR A 85 -19.18 -9.90 -17.27
CA THR A 85 -19.19 -9.07 -18.47
C THR A 85 -19.82 -7.71 -18.16
N ILE A 86 -19.58 -6.72 -19.02
CA ILE A 86 -20.17 -5.38 -18.91
C ILE A 86 -21.69 -5.44 -19.10
N ASP A 87 -22.43 -4.68 -18.31
CA ASP A 87 -23.83 -4.36 -18.59
C ASP A 87 -23.88 -3.34 -19.75
N GLU A 88 -24.39 -3.78 -20.91
CA GLU A 88 -24.46 -2.95 -22.12
C GLU A 88 -25.33 -1.70 -21.97
N THR A 89 -26.21 -1.65 -20.96
CA THR A 89 -27.12 -0.52 -20.78
C THR A 89 -26.43 0.72 -20.18
N ASP A 90 -25.50 0.52 -19.25
CA ASP A 90 -24.84 1.61 -18.53
C ASP A 90 -23.29 1.56 -18.57
N GLY A 91 -22.71 0.52 -19.19
CA GLY A 91 -21.25 0.37 -19.32
C GLY A 91 -20.57 0.04 -17.99
N THR A 92 -21.29 -0.57 -17.05
CA THR A 92 -20.78 -0.88 -15.72
C THR A 92 -20.68 -2.37 -15.43
N ILE A 93 -19.89 -2.72 -14.41
CA ILE A 93 -19.82 -4.05 -13.81
C ILE A 93 -20.08 -3.92 -12.31
N ILE A 94 -20.88 -4.81 -11.74
CA ILE A 94 -21.03 -4.87 -10.28
C ILE A 94 -19.80 -5.58 -9.69
N GLY A 95 -18.99 -4.84 -8.93
CA GLY A 95 -17.84 -5.36 -8.19
C GLY A 95 -18.21 -6.42 -7.16
N ILE A 96 -17.22 -7.11 -6.60
CA ILE A 96 -17.44 -8.06 -5.50
C ILE A 96 -17.90 -7.32 -4.24
N SER A 97 -17.50 -6.06 -4.06
CA SER A 97 -17.99 -5.20 -2.98
C SER A 97 -19.49 -4.85 -3.12
N GLY A 98 -20.09 -5.09 -4.28
CA GLY A 98 -21.44 -4.63 -4.63
C GLY A 98 -21.50 -3.22 -5.25
N LYS A 99 -20.37 -2.50 -5.34
CA LYS A 99 -20.30 -1.21 -6.03
C LYS A 99 -20.49 -1.38 -7.54
N LYS A 100 -21.09 -0.37 -8.18
CA LYS A 100 -21.08 -0.24 -9.65
C LYS A 100 -19.74 0.34 -10.09
N LEU A 101 -19.00 -0.40 -10.89
CA LEU A 101 -17.70 -0.03 -11.42
C LEU A 101 -17.87 0.37 -12.88
N LYS A 102 -17.59 1.63 -13.21
CA LYS A 102 -17.71 2.14 -14.57
C LYS A 102 -16.47 1.75 -15.38
N ILE A 103 -16.66 0.95 -16.43
CA ILE A 103 -15.55 0.52 -17.28
C ILE A 103 -15.23 1.61 -18.32
N PRO A 104 -13.98 2.12 -18.37
CA PRO A 104 -13.59 3.07 -19.39
C PRO A 104 -13.67 2.47 -20.79
N THR A 105 -14.27 3.19 -21.73
CA THR A 105 -14.40 2.77 -23.13
C THR A 105 -13.05 2.66 -23.86
N SER A 106 -12.01 3.26 -23.28
CA SER A 106 -10.63 3.18 -23.77
C SER A 106 -9.97 1.82 -23.52
N TRP A 107 -10.52 1.00 -22.60
CA TRP A 107 -9.96 -0.30 -22.26
C TRP A 107 -10.22 -1.31 -23.38
N LYS A 108 -9.15 -1.93 -23.86
CA LYS A 108 -9.24 -3.05 -24.79
C LYS A 108 -9.48 -4.32 -23.99
N ASN A 109 -10.51 -5.07 -24.36
CA ASN A 109 -10.77 -6.40 -23.84
C ASN A 109 -11.42 -7.25 -24.94
N PRO A 110 -10.65 -8.03 -25.72
CA PRO A 110 -11.19 -8.83 -26.81
C PRO A 110 -12.15 -9.95 -26.36
N SER A 111 -12.00 -10.47 -25.13
CA SER A 111 -12.92 -11.51 -24.63
C SER A 111 -14.24 -10.95 -24.13
N GLY A 112 -14.26 -9.68 -23.70
CA GLY A 112 -15.39 -9.06 -23.01
C GLY A 112 -15.57 -9.54 -21.56
N GLU A 113 -14.71 -10.45 -21.10
CA GLU A 113 -14.74 -11.03 -19.76
C GLU A 113 -13.76 -10.30 -18.83
N TYR A 114 -14.24 -9.96 -17.63
CA TYR A 114 -13.45 -9.34 -16.56
C TYR A 114 -13.45 -10.25 -15.34
N HIS A 115 -12.26 -10.55 -14.85
CA HIS A 115 -12.01 -11.26 -13.61
C HIS A 115 -12.06 -10.27 -12.44
N LEU A 116 -12.84 -10.59 -11.43
CA LEU A 116 -13.13 -9.70 -10.32
C LEU A 116 -12.66 -10.29 -9.00
N GLY A 117 -12.08 -9.43 -8.17
CA GLY A 117 -11.70 -9.75 -6.81
C GLY A 117 -11.91 -8.56 -5.87
N ILE A 118 -11.69 -8.79 -4.57
CA ILE A 118 -11.76 -7.74 -3.56
C ILE A 118 -10.64 -7.91 -2.54
N LYS A 119 -10.09 -6.80 -2.06
CA LYS A 119 -9.10 -6.82 -0.99
C LYS A 119 -9.32 -5.66 -0.02
N GLY A 120 -9.23 -5.94 1.28
CA GLY A 120 -9.26 -4.90 2.31
C GLY A 120 -7.88 -4.31 2.54
N LEU A 121 -7.75 -2.97 2.56
CA LEU A 121 -6.44 -2.32 2.69
C LEU A 121 -5.68 -2.75 3.95
N LYS A 122 -6.38 -2.96 5.06
CA LYS A 122 -5.79 -3.44 6.34
C LYS A 122 -4.96 -4.72 6.22
N GLN A 123 -5.25 -5.55 5.22
CA GLN A 123 -4.61 -6.85 5.06
C GLN A 123 -3.19 -6.77 4.46
N PHE A 124 -2.88 -5.69 3.74
CA PHE A 124 -1.63 -5.56 2.97
C PHE A 124 -1.00 -4.17 3.01
N PHE A 125 -1.61 -3.21 3.70
CA PHE A 125 -0.98 -1.91 3.97
C PHE A 125 -0.02 -2.00 5.15
N PRO A 126 1.11 -1.27 5.11
CA PRO A 126 1.93 -1.05 6.29
C PRO A 126 1.11 -0.44 7.43
N SER A 127 1.30 -0.93 8.67
CA SER A 127 0.49 -0.53 9.83
C SER A 127 0.43 1.00 10.02
N THR A 128 1.56 1.69 9.87
CA THR A 128 1.65 3.15 10.01
C THR A 128 0.91 3.90 8.91
N ALA A 129 0.84 3.36 7.69
CA ALA A 129 0.03 3.93 6.62
C ALA A 129 -1.46 3.68 6.88
N PHE A 130 -1.81 2.46 7.27
CA PHE A 130 -3.19 2.10 7.58
C PHE A 130 -3.76 2.88 8.77
N GLU A 131 -2.97 3.13 9.82
CA GLU A 131 -3.38 3.95 10.97
C GLU A 131 -3.75 5.38 10.55
N ARG A 132 -3.04 5.96 9.57
CA ARG A 132 -3.37 7.28 9.01
C ARG A 132 -4.70 7.24 8.26
N VAL A 133 -4.91 6.23 7.40
CA VAL A 133 -6.18 6.00 6.70
C VAL A 133 -7.34 5.85 7.69
N ALA A 134 -7.18 4.97 8.69
CA ALA A 134 -8.22 4.68 9.68
C ALA A 134 -8.58 5.91 10.51
N LYS A 135 -7.58 6.73 10.89
CA LYS A 135 -7.78 7.99 11.60
C LYS A 135 -8.55 9.00 10.76
N GLU A 136 -8.13 9.23 9.51
CA GLU A 136 -8.79 10.18 8.61
C GLU A 136 -10.25 9.77 8.35
N ARG A 137 -10.50 8.48 8.15
CA ARG A 137 -11.86 7.94 7.95
C ARG A 137 -12.71 8.09 9.19
N ARG A 138 -12.19 7.81 10.38
CA ARG A 138 -12.90 8.03 11.64
C ARG A 138 -13.31 9.50 11.78
N GLU A 139 -12.39 10.43 11.55
CA GLU A 139 -12.63 11.87 11.68
C GLU A 139 -13.67 12.38 10.68
N LYS A 140 -13.73 11.81 9.46
CA LYS A 140 -14.67 12.23 8.41
C LYS A 140 -16.03 11.52 8.46
N LEU A 141 -16.06 10.24 8.79
CA LEU A 141 -17.23 9.38 8.59
C LEU A 141 -17.92 9.00 9.89
N PHE A 142 -17.17 8.79 10.98
CA PHE A 142 -17.72 8.29 12.24
C PHE A 142 -17.95 9.42 13.26
N ASP A 143 -16.91 10.19 13.55
CA ASP A 143 -16.92 11.22 14.59
C ASP A 143 -18.05 12.28 14.42
N PRO A 144 -18.33 12.82 13.22
CA PRO A 144 -19.35 13.87 13.07
C PRO A 144 -20.76 13.40 13.44
N GLU A 145 -21.20 12.28 12.86
CA GLU A 145 -22.54 11.71 13.11
C GLU A 145 -22.65 11.15 14.53
N HIS A 146 -21.59 10.48 15.02
CA HIS A 146 -21.61 9.86 16.34
C HIS A 146 -21.64 10.88 17.48
N ARG A 147 -20.91 11.99 17.35
CA ARG A 147 -20.97 13.09 18.35
C ARG A 147 -22.37 13.71 18.40
N VAL A 148 -23.03 13.87 17.27
CA VAL A 148 -24.43 14.35 17.21
C VAL A 148 -25.37 13.35 17.85
N ALA A 149 -25.20 12.06 17.61
CA ALA A 149 -26.00 11.00 18.23
C ALA A 149 -25.86 11.01 19.77
N ILE A 150 -24.62 11.10 20.29
CA ILE A 150 -24.36 11.20 21.74
C ILE A 150 -25.00 12.47 22.32
N ALA A 151 -24.82 13.63 21.68
CA ALA A 151 -25.39 14.89 22.16
C ALA A 151 -26.93 14.84 22.21
N ASN A 152 -27.57 14.26 21.19
CA ASN A 152 -29.02 14.08 21.15
C ASN A 152 -29.51 13.10 22.23
N ALA A 153 -28.80 12.00 22.45
CA ALA A 153 -29.13 11.04 23.50
C ALA A 153 -29.00 11.66 24.90
N GLN A 154 -27.91 12.39 25.15
CA GLN A 154 -27.68 13.09 26.40
C GLN A 154 -28.76 14.16 26.66
N ARG A 155 -29.13 14.94 25.63
CA ARG A 155 -30.21 15.93 25.75
C ARG A 155 -31.53 15.29 26.17
N LYS A 156 -31.91 14.15 25.59
CA LYS A 156 -33.14 13.44 25.98
C LYS A 156 -33.11 12.98 27.43
N LEU A 157 -31.95 12.49 27.89
CA LEU A 157 -31.75 12.09 29.28
C LEU A 157 -31.89 13.31 30.22
N ASP A 158 -31.25 14.43 29.89
CA ASP A 158 -31.28 15.65 30.69
C ASP A 158 -32.69 16.26 30.74
N GLU A 159 -33.41 16.28 29.61
CA GLU A 159 -34.81 16.71 29.53
C GLU A 159 -35.70 15.85 30.44
N HIS A 160 -35.51 14.52 30.44
CA HIS A 160 -36.26 13.61 31.31
C HIS A 160 -35.96 13.84 32.79
N ILE A 161 -34.68 14.01 33.16
CA ILE A 161 -34.25 14.31 34.52
C ILE A 161 -34.85 15.64 35.01
N ASN A 162 -34.81 16.68 34.18
CA ASN A 162 -35.33 18.01 34.52
C ASN A 162 -36.86 18.03 34.64
N LYS A 163 -37.56 17.24 33.82
CA LYS A 163 -39.02 17.14 33.85
C LYS A 163 -39.54 16.37 35.06
N TYR A 164 -38.82 15.33 35.49
CA TYR A 164 -39.24 14.42 36.57
C TYR A 164 -38.25 14.43 37.73
N LEU A 165 -38.25 15.51 38.52
CA LEU A 165 -37.40 15.67 39.72
C LEU A 165 -37.64 14.57 40.78
N THR A 166 -38.89 14.12 40.91
CA THR A 166 -39.30 12.99 41.75
C THR A 166 -40.05 11.97 40.89
N PRO A 167 -39.33 11.02 40.25
CA PRO A 167 -39.92 10.09 39.31
C PRO A 167 -40.67 8.95 40.00
N ASN A 168 -41.80 8.52 39.42
CA ASN A 168 -42.44 7.24 39.76
C ASN A 168 -41.63 6.05 39.18
N GLU A 169 -42.06 4.82 39.47
CA GLU A 169 -41.32 3.62 39.03
C GLU A 169 -41.16 3.54 37.49
N ASP A 170 -42.21 3.82 36.72
CA ASP A 170 -42.13 3.83 35.25
C ASP A 170 -41.14 4.88 34.73
N GLN A 171 -41.12 6.07 35.32
CA GLN A 171 -40.20 7.15 34.96
C GLN A 171 -38.75 6.84 35.36
N LYS A 172 -38.52 6.06 36.42
CA LYS A 172 -37.19 5.54 36.76
C LYS A 172 -36.70 4.57 35.71
N LEU A 173 -37.54 3.60 35.31
CA LEU A 173 -37.23 2.66 34.23
C LEU A 173 -36.88 3.38 32.92
N GLN A 174 -37.67 4.39 32.53
CA GLN A 174 -37.37 5.21 31.34
C GLN A 174 -36.05 5.97 31.46
N ARG A 175 -35.73 6.48 32.65
CA ARG A 175 -34.45 7.15 32.90
C ARG A 175 -33.28 6.17 32.78
N GLU A 176 -33.40 4.97 33.34
CA GLU A 176 -32.40 3.91 33.23
C GLU A 176 -32.19 3.49 31.77
N GLU A 177 -33.27 3.38 30.99
CA GLU A 177 -33.18 3.10 29.55
C GLU A 177 -32.43 4.20 28.78
N LEU A 178 -32.76 5.48 29.03
CA LEU A 178 -32.08 6.62 28.41
C LEU A 178 -30.58 6.66 28.79
N GLN A 179 -30.26 6.39 30.06
CA GLN A 179 -28.88 6.28 30.53
C GLN A 179 -28.14 5.13 29.84
N ALA A 180 -28.75 3.94 29.77
CA ALA A 180 -28.18 2.78 29.10
C ALA A 180 -27.94 3.05 27.60
N PHE A 181 -28.82 3.82 26.95
CA PHE A 181 -28.64 4.23 25.56
C PHE A 181 -27.41 5.15 25.38
N VAL A 182 -27.24 6.16 26.25
CA VAL A 182 -26.05 7.02 26.26
C VAL A 182 -24.78 6.21 26.50
N ASP A 183 -24.80 5.30 27.47
CA ASP A 183 -23.64 4.47 27.80
C ASP A 183 -23.28 3.52 26.66
N SER A 184 -24.28 2.97 25.97
CA SER A 184 -24.08 2.14 24.78
C SER A 184 -23.40 2.92 23.65
N LEU A 185 -23.81 4.17 23.40
CA LEU A 185 -23.17 5.03 22.40
C LEU A 185 -21.71 5.35 22.76
N LYS A 186 -21.43 5.62 24.04
CA LYS A 186 -20.05 5.84 24.52
C LYS A 186 -19.20 4.58 24.41
N GLU A 187 -19.77 3.40 24.67
CA GLU A 187 -19.06 2.13 24.50
C GLU A 187 -18.77 1.81 23.03
N ILE A 188 -19.70 2.13 22.11
CA ILE A 188 -19.47 2.03 20.67
C ILE A 188 -18.28 2.92 20.25
N GLU A 189 -18.22 4.16 20.74
CA GLU A 189 -17.10 5.08 20.43
C GLU A 189 -15.74 4.53 20.89
N LYS A 190 -15.67 3.97 22.10
CA LYS A 190 -14.44 3.39 22.66
C LYS A 190 -13.99 2.16 21.91
N LYS A 191 -14.93 1.32 21.46
CA LYS A 191 -14.66 0.04 20.78
C LYS A 191 -14.65 0.15 19.26
N TYR A 192 -14.85 1.35 18.71
CA TYR A 192 -14.86 1.56 17.28
C TYR A 192 -13.49 1.22 16.67
N VAL A 193 -13.50 0.32 15.69
CA VAL A 193 -12.32 -0.05 14.91
C VAL A 193 -12.67 0.10 13.44
N ASP A 194 -11.96 0.99 12.75
CA ASP A 194 -12.06 1.11 11.30
C ASP A 194 -11.20 0.01 10.65
N ASN A 195 -11.81 -0.81 9.79
CA ASN A 195 -11.11 -1.84 9.02
C ASN A 195 -10.65 -1.35 7.64
N GLY A 196 -10.80 -0.06 7.38
CA GLY A 196 -10.45 0.59 6.13
C GLY A 196 -11.40 0.21 4.99
N PRO A 197 -11.16 0.79 3.81
CA PRO A 197 -11.93 0.46 2.64
C PRO A 197 -11.55 -0.92 2.09
N PHE A 198 -12.51 -1.53 1.42
CA PHE A 198 -12.28 -2.63 0.51
C PHE A 198 -12.21 -2.09 -0.92
N ILE A 199 -11.20 -2.53 -1.66
CA ILE A 199 -10.98 -2.17 -3.05
C ILE A 199 -11.41 -3.33 -3.94
N ASP A 200 -12.20 -3.05 -4.96
CA ASP A 200 -12.45 -4.00 -6.03
C ASP A 200 -11.23 -4.04 -6.96
N CYS A 201 -10.89 -5.24 -7.38
CA CYS A 201 -9.82 -5.50 -8.34
C CYS A 201 -10.45 -6.06 -9.61
N ILE A 202 -10.08 -5.49 -10.75
CA ILE A 202 -10.55 -5.91 -12.06
C ILE A 202 -9.34 -6.33 -12.88
N VAL A 203 -9.39 -7.53 -13.43
CA VAL A 203 -8.30 -8.14 -14.21
C VAL A 203 -8.86 -8.63 -15.54
N TRP A 204 -8.15 -8.36 -16.63
CA TRP A 204 -8.52 -8.84 -17.96
C TRP A 204 -7.30 -8.93 -18.86
N ASN A 205 -7.48 -9.53 -20.03
CA ASN A 205 -6.46 -9.58 -21.07
C ASN A 205 -6.78 -8.53 -22.14
N ASP A 206 -5.84 -7.65 -22.46
CA ASP A 206 -6.05 -6.57 -23.44
C ASP A 206 -5.86 -7.00 -24.90
N GLY A 207 -5.59 -8.28 -25.13
CA GLY A 207 -5.22 -8.88 -26.41
C GLY A 207 -3.73 -9.13 -26.56
N GLU A 208 -2.88 -8.52 -25.73
CA GLU A 208 -1.43 -8.69 -25.72
C GLU A 208 -0.94 -9.27 -24.39
N LYS A 209 -1.47 -8.76 -23.28
CA LYS A 209 -1.05 -9.14 -21.92
C LYS A 209 -2.17 -9.03 -20.90
N TRP A 210 -1.93 -9.62 -19.74
CA TRP A 210 -2.82 -9.49 -18.59
C TRP A 210 -2.58 -8.15 -17.90
N ILE A 211 -3.68 -7.46 -17.60
CA ILE A 211 -3.67 -6.17 -16.92
C ILE A 211 -4.70 -6.16 -15.80
N ALA A 212 -4.42 -5.35 -14.79
CA ALA A 212 -5.25 -5.17 -13.62
C ALA A 212 -5.49 -3.69 -13.35
N CYS A 213 -6.67 -3.37 -12.84
CA CYS A 213 -7.04 -2.08 -12.29
C CYS A 213 -7.62 -2.29 -10.89
N LEU A 214 -7.11 -1.54 -9.93
CA LEU A 214 -7.64 -1.50 -8.57
C LEU A 214 -8.49 -0.25 -8.44
N ASP A 215 -9.69 -0.35 -7.87
CA ASP A 215 -10.57 0.80 -7.61
C ASP A 215 -10.01 1.67 -6.47
N THR A 216 -8.97 2.45 -6.78
CA THR A 216 -8.36 3.42 -5.86
C THR A 216 -9.21 4.68 -5.69
N SER A 217 -10.28 4.85 -6.48
CA SER A 217 -11.21 5.97 -6.35
C SER A 217 -12.16 5.82 -5.15
N GLU A 218 -12.30 4.60 -4.63
CA GLU A 218 -13.28 4.15 -3.64
C GLU A 218 -14.77 4.34 -4.05
N CYS A 219 -15.05 4.96 -5.20
CA CYS A 219 -16.39 5.28 -5.68
C CYS A 219 -16.79 4.54 -6.97
N GLY A 220 -15.92 3.68 -7.50
CA GLY A 220 -16.17 2.92 -8.73
C GLY A 220 -15.86 3.67 -10.03
N ASP A 221 -15.17 4.80 -9.97
CA ASP A 221 -14.72 5.54 -11.15
C ASP A 221 -13.31 5.07 -11.57
N LEU A 222 -13.27 4.06 -12.43
CA LEU A 222 -12.03 3.43 -12.85
C LEU A 222 -11.22 4.26 -13.85
N ASP A 223 -11.81 5.33 -14.42
CA ASP A 223 -11.08 6.25 -15.31
C ASP A 223 -10.01 7.04 -14.54
N GLN A 224 -10.21 7.21 -13.23
CA GLN A 224 -9.24 7.83 -12.32
C GLN A 224 -8.19 6.84 -11.80
N CYS A 225 -8.36 5.55 -12.08
CA CYS A 225 -7.52 4.49 -11.54
C CYS A 225 -6.45 4.07 -12.55
N LYS A 226 -5.28 3.67 -12.04
CA LYS A 226 -4.15 3.26 -12.88
C LYS A 226 -4.29 1.79 -13.28
N VAL A 227 -4.26 1.55 -14.59
CA VAL A 227 -4.11 0.20 -15.16
C VAL A 227 -2.63 -0.20 -15.12
N LEU A 228 -2.36 -1.40 -14.59
CA LEU A 228 -1.03 -1.97 -14.46
C LEU A 228 -0.97 -3.36 -15.10
N SER A 229 0.16 -3.69 -15.74
CA SER A 229 0.53 -5.07 -16.08
C SER A 229 1.51 -5.63 -15.06
N ASN A 230 1.91 -6.88 -15.24
CA ASN A 230 3.02 -7.46 -14.51
C ASN A 230 4.25 -6.52 -14.51
N TYR A 231 4.85 -6.33 -13.33
CA TYR A 231 5.97 -5.40 -13.18
C TYR A 231 7.16 -5.76 -14.10
N PHE A 232 7.50 -7.05 -14.23
CA PHE A 232 8.62 -7.49 -15.07
C PHE A 232 8.44 -7.23 -16.57
N GLU A 233 7.23 -6.91 -17.04
CA GLU A 233 6.94 -6.60 -18.44
C GLU A 233 7.00 -5.10 -18.74
N SER A 234 6.67 -4.27 -17.75
CA SER A 234 6.35 -2.85 -17.96
C SER A 234 7.12 -1.90 -17.05
N PHE A 235 7.69 -2.40 -15.96
CA PHE A 235 8.36 -1.64 -14.90
C PHE A 235 7.50 -0.52 -14.31
N THR A 236 6.17 -0.66 -14.40
CA THR A 236 5.21 0.33 -13.90
C THR A 236 4.74 -0.01 -12.50
N HIS A 237 4.60 1.02 -11.68
CA HIS A 237 3.98 1.00 -10.37
C HIS A 237 2.98 2.16 -10.26
N SER A 238 2.20 2.16 -9.19
CA SER A 238 1.27 3.24 -8.86
C SER A 238 1.30 3.48 -7.34
N THR A 239 0.55 4.45 -6.87
CA THR A 239 0.51 4.84 -5.45
C THR A 239 -0.93 4.96 -5.00
N PHE A 240 -1.25 4.40 -3.83
CA PHE A 240 -2.52 4.64 -3.16
C PHE A 240 -2.52 6.01 -2.52
N GLY A 241 -3.46 6.87 -2.91
CA GLY A 241 -3.78 8.14 -2.26
C GLY A 241 -2.62 9.14 -2.13
N VAL A 242 -2.94 10.40 -1.84
CA VAL A 242 -1.91 11.39 -1.47
C VAL A 242 -1.52 11.24 0.00
N THR A 243 -2.48 10.86 0.86
CA THR A 243 -2.24 10.68 2.29
C THR A 243 -1.42 9.43 2.59
N ASP A 244 -1.63 8.36 1.82
CA ASP A 244 -1.10 7.04 2.20
C ASP A 244 0.32 6.86 1.67
N MET A 245 0.59 7.40 0.47
CA MET A 245 1.88 7.30 -0.22
C MET A 245 2.41 5.85 -0.29
N VAL A 246 1.48 4.89 -0.37
CA VAL A 246 1.82 3.47 -0.45
C VAL A 246 1.99 3.09 -1.91
N THR A 247 3.24 2.87 -2.32
CA THR A 247 3.55 2.39 -3.66
C THR A 247 3.15 0.93 -3.81
N TYR A 248 2.50 0.60 -4.91
CA TYR A 248 2.11 -0.76 -5.25
C TYR A 248 2.39 -1.09 -6.72
N ASN A 249 2.58 -2.37 -6.96
CA ASN A 249 2.56 -2.96 -8.30
C ASN A 249 1.73 -4.25 -8.26
N VAL A 250 1.59 -4.91 -9.40
CA VAL A 250 0.77 -6.11 -9.52
C VAL A 250 1.52 -7.22 -10.22
N ARG A 251 1.10 -8.42 -9.89
CA ARG A 251 1.46 -9.65 -10.56
C ARG A 251 0.20 -10.49 -10.75
N ILE A 252 0.02 -11.00 -11.95
CA ILE A 252 -1.23 -11.65 -12.37
C ILE A 252 -0.92 -13.10 -12.74
N HIS A 253 -1.59 -14.02 -12.05
CA HIS A 253 -1.47 -15.46 -12.22
C HIS A 253 -2.83 -16.02 -12.68
N PRO A 254 -3.14 -15.92 -13.99
CA PRO A 254 -4.46 -16.30 -14.52
C PRO A 254 -4.71 -17.82 -14.44
N ASP A 255 -3.66 -18.63 -14.46
CA ASP A 255 -3.69 -20.09 -14.35
C ASP A 255 -4.22 -20.59 -13.00
N ILE A 256 -4.02 -19.81 -11.94
CA ILE A 256 -4.49 -20.11 -10.59
C ILE A 256 -5.56 -19.11 -10.10
N ASN A 257 -6.04 -18.22 -10.98
CA ASN A 257 -6.99 -17.15 -10.66
C ASN A 257 -6.55 -16.28 -9.47
N VAL A 258 -5.29 -15.86 -9.44
CA VAL A 258 -4.75 -14.98 -8.40
C VAL A 258 -4.22 -13.68 -9.00
N LEU A 259 -4.65 -12.56 -8.42
CA LEU A 259 -3.96 -11.28 -8.53
C LEU A 259 -3.16 -11.06 -7.25
N GLU A 260 -1.86 -10.87 -7.39
CA GLU A 260 -0.93 -10.56 -6.30
C GLU A 260 -0.64 -9.06 -6.33
N ILE A 261 -1.02 -8.36 -5.27
CA ILE A 261 -0.74 -6.92 -5.12
C ILE A 261 0.55 -6.78 -4.30
N VAL A 262 1.61 -6.24 -4.90
CA VAL A 262 2.89 -6.15 -4.20
C VAL A 262 3.04 -4.76 -3.58
N VAL A 263 3.05 -4.72 -2.26
CA VAL A 263 3.26 -3.53 -1.42
C VAL A 263 4.43 -3.76 -0.48
N VAL A 264 5.27 -2.74 -0.33
CA VAL A 264 6.42 -2.76 0.57
C VAL A 264 5.95 -2.70 2.02
N GLY A 265 6.39 -3.64 2.86
CA GLY A 265 6.06 -3.70 4.29
C GLY A 265 6.83 -2.72 5.16
N SER A 266 8.09 -2.44 4.80
CA SER A 266 8.96 -1.55 5.56
C SER A 266 10.03 -0.92 4.66
N SER A 267 10.60 0.19 5.10
CA SER A 267 11.74 0.82 4.40
C SER A 267 13.02 -0.04 4.43
N HIS A 268 13.05 -1.10 5.24
CA HIS A 268 14.24 -1.94 5.44
C HIS A 268 14.73 -2.60 4.14
N GLY A 269 13.87 -3.31 3.41
CA GLY A 269 14.28 -3.99 2.18
C GLY A 269 14.74 -3.04 1.08
N THR A 270 14.10 -1.87 0.97
CA THR A 270 14.56 -0.78 0.08
C THR A 270 15.94 -0.25 0.48
N HIS A 271 16.19 -0.08 1.79
CA HIS A 271 17.51 0.36 2.26
C HIS A 271 18.59 -0.69 1.97
N VAL A 272 18.31 -1.97 2.21
CA VAL A 272 19.20 -3.09 1.86
C VAL A 272 19.51 -3.10 0.36
N ALA A 273 18.50 -2.93 -0.49
CA ALA A 273 18.65 -2.84 -1.93
C ALA A 273 19.56 -1.67 -2.37
N THR A 274 19.39 -0.48 -1.77
CA THR A 274 20.21 0.70 -2.06
C THR A 274 21.66 0.50 -1.62
N ILE A 275 21.91 -0.10 -0.45
CA ILE A 275 23.26 -0.46 0.00
C ILE A 275 23.91 -1.44 -0.99
N ALA A 276 23.17 -2.47 -1.40
CA ALA A 276 23.69 -3.51 -2.27
C ALA A 276 24.02 -2.99 -3.68
N ALA A 277 23.09 -2.25 -4.31
CA ALA A 277 23.19 -1.95 -5.74
C ALA A 277 22.58 -0.61 -6.17
N GLY A 278 22.31 0.33 -5.26
CA GLY A 278 21.81 1.66 -5.63
C GLY A 278 22.75 2.38 -6.61
N TYR A 279 22.19 3.07 -7.60
CA TYR A 279 22.98 3.78 -8.62
C TYR A 279 22.46 5.20 -8.86
N PHE A 280 23.33 6.17 -8.62
CA PHE A 280 23.11 7.59 -8.80
C PHE A 280 24.12 8.09 -9.84
N ASP A 281 23.63 8.46 -11.03
CA ASP A 281 24.44 8.97 -12.14
C ASP A 281 25.10 10.32 -11.81
N TYR A 282 24.46 11.13 -10.96
CA TYR A 282 24.97 12.43 -10.50
C TYR A 282 25.84 12.36 -9.24
N SER A 283 25.93 11.21 -8.55
CA SER A 283 26.68 11.09 -7.30
C SER A 283 27.22 9.68 -7.06
N THR A 284 28.41 9.39 -7.57
CA THR A 284 29.05 8.07 -7.40
C THR A 284 29.37 7.72 -5.94
N GLU A 285 29.44 8.71 -5.06
CA GLU A 285 29.61 8.52 -3.61
C GLU A 285 28.36 7.94 -2.96
N GLN A 286 27.17 8.18 -3.53
CA GLN A 286 25.89 7.63 -3.07
C GLN A 286 25.60 6.22 -3.60
N ASN A 287 26.38 5.75 -4.57
CA ASN A 287 26.19 4.40 -5.11
C ASN A 287 26.33 3.35 -4.01
N GLY A 288 25.53 2.30 -4.14
CA GLY A 288 25.71 1.05 -3.42
C GLY A 288 27.02 0.36 -3.80
N VAL A 289 27.21 -0.83 -3.25
CA VAL A 289 28.43 -1.63 -3.46
C VAL A 289 28.56 -2.07 -4.92
N ALA A 290 27.48 -2.50 -5.56
CA ALA A 290 27.44 -3.04 -6.92
C ALA A 290 26.41 -2.33 -7.82
N PRO A 291 26.67 -1.07 -8.24
CA PRO A 291 25.71 -0.25 -9.00
C PRO A 291 25.37 -0.79 -10.40
N GLY A 292 26.12 -1.75 -10.93
CA GLY A 292 25.81 -2.44 -12.19
C GLY A 292 24.85 -3.62 -12.04
N ALA A 293 24.62 -4.12 -10.81
CA ALA A 293 23.77 -5.29 -10.58
C ALA A 293 22.28 -4.97 -10.73
N GLN A 294 21.49 -5.96 -11.14
CA GLN A 294 20.03 -5.91 -11.15
C GLN A 294 19.45 -6.57 -9.90
N LEU A 295 18.24 -6.18 -9.52
CA LEU A 295 17.59 -6.56 -8.28
C LEU A 295 16.24 -7.25 -8.52
N LEU A 296 16.02 -8.37 -7.84
CA LEU A 296 14.73 -9.02 -7.70
C LEU A 296 14.28 -8.83 -6.25
N SER A 297 13.09 -8.26 -6.01
CA SER A 297 12.54 -8.20 -4.65
C SER A 297 11.66 -9.41 -4.38
N ILE A 298 11.88 -10.03 -3.22
CA ILE A 298 11.04 -11.10 -2.71
C ILE A 298 10.64 -10.69 -1.29
N ASN A 299 9.41 -10.22 -1.14
CA ASN A 299 8.86 -9.91 0.17
C ASN A 299 8.50 -11.19 0.91
N ILE A 300 9.10 -11.39 2.08
CA ILE A 300 8.78 -12.49 3.00
C ILE A 300 8.09 -12.01 4.27
N GLY A 301 8.01 -10.70 4.50
CA GLY A 301 7.39 -10.09 5.67
C GLY A 301 5.88 -9.95 5.50
N ASP A 302 5.13 -10.70 6.30
CA ASP A 302 3.67 -10.73 6.21
C ASP A 302 3.05 -9.53 6.93
N HIS A 303 2.35 -8.68 6.19
CA HIS A 303 1.67 -7.48 6.74
C HIS A 303 0.67 -7.81 7.86
N ARG A 304 0.04 -8.99 7.81
CA ARG A 304 -0.92 -9.45 8.82
C ARG A 304 -0.23 -9.79 10.15
N LEU A 305 1.08 -10.01 10.11
CA LEU A 305 1.93 -10.41 11.24
C LEU A 305 3.02 -9.35 11.51
N SER A 306 2.71 -8.07 11.29
CA SER A 306 3.64 -6.96 11.53
C SER A 306 4.97 -7.14 10.80
N THR A 307 4.93 -7.59 9.55
CA THR A 307 6.07 -7.85 8.67
C THR A 307 7.03 -8.96 9.13
N MET A 308 6.59 -9.82 10.06
CA MET A 308 7.35 -11.02 10.41
C MET A 308 7.41 -12.00 9.24
N GLU A 309 8.56 -12.67 9.09
CA GLU A 309 8.73 -13.76 8.16
C GLU A 309 7.91 -14.98 8.55
N THR A 310 7.51 -15.76 7.55
CA THR A 310 6.77 -17.00 7.76
C THR A 310 7.48 -18.13 7.03
N ILE A 311 7.35 -19.37 7.54
CA ILE A 311 7.89 -20.54 6.84
C ILE A 311 7.30 -20.64 5.42
N PRO A 312 5.98 -20.48 5.19
CA PRO A 312 5.44 -20.48 3.84
C PRO A 312 6.01 -19.40 2.92
N SER A 313 6.26 -18.19 3.43
CA SER A 313 6.84 -17.11 2.62
C SER A 313 8.28 -17.39 2.22
N LEU A 314 9.06 -18.01 3.10
CA LEU A 314 10.42 -18.48 2.78
C LEU A 314 10.43 -19.66 1.78
N VAL A 315 9.43 -20.55 1.82
CA VAL A 315 9.33 -21.66 0.86
C VAL A 315 8.90 -21.19 -0.53
N ARG A 316 8.09 -20.12 -0.61
CA ARG A 316 7.69 -19.49 -1.87
C ARG A 316 8.78 -18.61 -2.50
N ALA A 317 9.67 -18.07 -1.66
CA ALA A 317 10.83 -17.25 -2.06
C ALA A 317 11.88 -18.05 -2.85
#